data_AF-A0A1Z5TDD6-F1
#
_entry.id   AF-A0A1Z5TDD6-F1
#
_cell.length_a   1.000
_cell.length_b   1.000
_cell.length_c   1.000
_cell.angle_alpha   90.00
_cell.angle_beta   90.00
_cell.angle_gamma   90.00
#
_symmetry.space_group_name_H-M   'P 1'
#
loop_
_entity.id
_entity.type
_entity.pdbx_description
1 polymer ?
#
loop_
_entity_poly.entity_id
_entity_poly.type
_entity_poly.pdbx_seq_one_letter_code
_entity_poly.pdbx_strand_id
1 'polypeptide(L)'
;MRPSWTGYTPRFYETLREQYGLQRAKASVWQEVMATYYGMVSRVDDQFGRVLNKTKEQGLWNQTVTLFYTDHGEFLGDSHMIEKWPSGVSGNLIHEPLIIGGAGLPENVVYEEMAEMIDLVPTLLQLGTVNETYAHYGKSLVDALHAAGRGKVLPHRDMAYTEGGFLLSDEPLLEQSPFPYDIKASLQHNDAAFVGKALGMRNKEWTYVYRLYEPDELYSRLNDMQELHNLAAEPEYAHVRAMMHEKALRWLVETPMTIPWYLDERKPEVDLESPYEQYQERFDNCTFDQSWPGPGLPTVDGVADMAGATGS
;
A
#
# COMPACT_ATOMS: atom_id res chain seq x y z
N MET A 1 -12.22 -5.54 33.39
CA MET A 1 -13.41 -4.82 32.90
C MET A 1 -13.15 -4.51 31.44
N ARG A 2 -14.13 -4.73 30.55
CA ARG A 2 -13.99 -4.43 29.12
C ARG A 2 -13.66 -2.95 28.96
N PRO A 3 -12.64 -2.56 28.17
CA PRO A 3 -12.68 -1.22 27.58
C PRO A 3 -13.98 -1.14 26.76
N SER A 4 -14.84 -0.16 27.05
CA SER A 4 -16.13 -0.05 26.38
C SER A 4 -15.91 0.58 25.01
N TRP A 5 -16.06 -0.22 23.96
CA TRP A 5 -16.06 0.27 22.58
C TRP A 5 -17.26 1.20 22.40
N THR A 6 -17.07 2.28 21.65
CA THR A 6 -18.15 3.21 21.29
C THR A 6 -18.16 3.46 19.78
N GLY A 7 -19.34 3.75 19.23
CA GLY A 7 -19.53 3.92 17.79
C GLY A 7 -19.71 2.60 17.05
N TYR A 8 -19.67 2.66 15.72
CA TYR A 8 -19.82 1.47 14.87
C TYR A 8 -18.60 0.55 15.01
N THR A 9 -18.85 -0.76 15.09
CA THR A 9 -17.82 -1.80 15.04
C THR A 9 -18.13 -2.72 13.86
N PRO A 10 -17.13 -3.12 13.06
CA PRO A 10 -17.35 -4.03 11.93
C PRO A 10 -18.02 -5.34 12.36
N ARG A 11 -18.98 -5.82 11.58
CA ARG A 11 -19.82 -6.98 11.93
C ARG A 11 -19.01 -8.25 12.19
N PHE A 12 -17.87 -8.42 11.50
CA PHE A 12 -17.04 -9.61 11.63
C PHE A 12 -16.56 -9.85 13.07
N TYR A 13 -16.38 -8.80 13.89
CA TYR A 13 -15.98 -8.97 15.29
C TYR A 13 -17.00 -9.76 16.10
N GLU A 14 -18.28 -9.43 15.96
CA GLU A 14 -19.35 -10.13 16.69
C GLU A 14 -19.57 -11.52 16.10
N THR A 15 -19.66 -11.62 14.78
CA THR A 15 -19.89 -12.88 14.09
C THR A 15 -18.81 -13.91 14.39
N LEU A 16 -17.53 -13.54 14.37
CA LEU A 16 -16.46 -14.48 14.67
C LEU A 16 -16.50 -14.94 16.12
N ARG A 17 -16.73 -14.04 17.08
CA ARG A 17 -16.85 -14.44 18.49
C ARG A 17 -17.94 -15.48 18.66
N GLU A 18 -19.12 -15.25 18.07
CA GLU A 18 -20.25 -16.16 18.16
C GLU A 18 -19.95 -17.53 17.54
N GLN A 19 -19.40 -17.54 16.31
CA GLN A 19 -19.18 -18.75 15.52
C GLN A 19 -18.05 -19.62 16.08
N TYR A 20 -16.99 -19.00 16.58
CA TYR A 20 -15.93 -19.70 17.33
C TYR A 20 -16.35 -20.02 18.78
N GLY A 21 -17.44 -19.42 19.27
CA GLY A 21 -17.89 -19.57 20.64
C GLY A 21 -16.93 -18.98 21.68
N LEU A 22 -16.21 -17.91 21.33
CA LEU A 22 -15.18 -17.26 22.14
C LEU A 22 -15.74 -16.65 23.43
N GLN A 23 -17.03 -16.33 23.48
CA GLN A 23 -17.74 -15.91 24.68
C GLN A 23 -17.71 -16.95 25.81
N ARG A 24 -17.42 -18.22 25.50
CA ARG A 24 -17.29 -19.31 26.49
C ARG A 24 -15.89 -19.40 27.08
N ALA A 25 -14.89 -18.73 26.49
CA ALA A 25 -13.52 -18.80 26.94
C ALA A 25 -13.36 -18.07 28.29
N LYS A 26 -12.83 -18.80 29.28
CA LYS A 26 -12.49 -18.24 30.60
C LYS A 26 -11.20 -17.43 30.50
N ALA A 27 -10.99 -16.51 31.44
CA ALA A 27 -9.75 -15.74 31.54
C ALA A 27 -8.49 -16.63 31.53
N SER A 28 -8.53 -17.80 32.17
CA SER A 28 -7.43 -18.77 32.18
C SER A 28 -7.09 -19.34 30.79
N VAL A 29 -8.07 -19.45 29.89
CA VAL A 29 -7.84 -19.90 28.52
C VAL A 29 -7.10 -18.83 27.73
N TRP A 30 -7.53 -17.57 27.85
CA TRP A 30 -6.82 -16.44 27.24
C TRP A 30 -5.40 -16.29 27.76
N GLN A 31 -5.19 -16.48 29.07
CA GLN A 31 -3.85 -16.49 29.67
C GLN A 31 -2.97 -17.60 29.10
N GLU A 32 -3.51 -18.81 28.90
CA GLU A 32 -2.77 -19.92 28.30
C GLU A 32 -2.40 -19.63 26.83
N VAL A 33 -3.32 -19.08 26.04
CA VAL A 33 -3.07 -18.67 24.65
C VAL A 33 -1.96 -17.61 24.59
N MET A 34 -2.06 -16.56 25.40
CA MET A 34 -1.03 -15.51 25.48
C MET A 34 0.32 -16.07 25.92
N ALA A 35 0.35 -16.92 26.95
CA ALA A 35 1.58 -17.53 27.44
C ALA A 35 2.24 -18.43 26.37
N THR A 36 1.42 -19.20 25.63
CA THR A 36 1.91 -20.04 24.54
C THR A 36 2.51 -19.19 23.42
N TYR A 37 1.82 -18.12 23.01
CA TYR A 37 2.30 -17.20 21.98
C TYR A 37 3.62 -16.53 22.39
N TYR A 38 3.73 -16.02 23.63
CA TYR A 38 4.98 -15.45 24.14
C TYR A 38 6.11 -16.48 24.26
N GLY A 39 5.78 -17.75 24.55
CA GLY A 39 6.73 -18.85 24.47
C GLY A 39 7.24 -19.08 23.05
N MET A 40 6.36 -19.01 22.04
CA MET A 40 6.73 -19.11 20.63
C MET A 40 7.63 -17.94 20.20
N VAL A 41 7.29 -16.70 20.59
CA VAL A 41 8.14 -15.52 20.36
C VAL A 41 9.53 -15.71 20.96
N SER A 42 9.60 -16.15 22.23
CA SER A 42 10.89 -16.40 22.92
C SER A 42 11.72 -17.47 22.20
N ARG A 43 11.07 -18.50 21.64
CA ARG A 43 11.75 -19.53 20.85
C ARG A 43 12.30 -18.96 19.54
N VAL A 44 11.54 -18.12 18.84
CA VAL A 44 12.00 -17.46 17.61
C VAL A 44 13.18 -16.54 17.90
N ASP A 45 13.12 -15.77 18.99
CA ASP A 45 14.22 -14.91 19.44
C ASP A 45 15.51 -15.70 19.70
N ASP A 46 15.43 -16.83 20.42
CA ASP A 46 16.60 -17.72 20.63
C ASP A 46 17.16 -18.25 19.30
N GLN A 47 16.31 -18.68 18.37
CA GLN A 47 16.77 -19.16 17.05
C GLN A 47 17.41 -18.04 16.22
N PHE A 48 16.83 -16.84 16.24
CA PHE A 48 17.38 -15.67 15.58
C PHE A 48 18.74 -15.27 16.18
N GLY A 49 18.85 -15.29 17.51
CA GLY A 49 20.10 -15.08 18.24
C GLY A 49 21.20 -16.05 17.82
N ARG A 50 20.87 -17.33 17.57
CA ARG A 50 21.85 -18.32 17.06
C ARG A 50 22.40 -17.94 15.68
N VAL A 51 21.54 -17.48 14.76
CA VAL A 51 21.95 -17.04 13.42
C VAL A 51 22.81 -15.77 13.52
N LEU A 52 22.37 -14.78 14.29
CA LEU A 52 23.10 -13.53 14.51
C LEU A 52 24.48 -13.76 15.13
N ASN A 53 24.55 -14.58 16.19
CA ASN A 53 25.80 -14.92 16.84
C ASN A 53 26.74 -15.63 15.86
N LYS A 54 26.21 -16.51 15.01
CA LYS A 54 27.04 -17.16 13.99
C LYS A 54 27.61 -16.16 12.98
N THR A 55 26.81 -15.20 12.52
CA THR A 55 27.28 -14.12 11.63
C THR A 55 28.39 -13.30 12.29
N LYS A 56 28.31 -13.03 13.61
CA LYS A 56 29.36 -12.33 14.37
C LYS A 56 30.63 -13.18 14.52
N GLU A 57 30.51 -14.45 14.89
CA GLU A 57 31.65 -15.40 15.00
C GLU A 57 32.44 -15.53 13.70
N GLN A 58 31.76 -15.50 12.56
CA GLN A 58 32.39 -15.57 11.23
C GLN A 58 32.96 -14.23 10.75
N GLY A 59 32.83 -13.15 11.55
CA GLY A 59 33.28 -11.81 11.16
C GLY A 59 32.41 -11.15 10.07
N LEU A 60 31.24 -11.69 9.78
CA LEU A 60 30.35 -11.24 8.70
C LEU A 60 29.43 -10.08 9.12
N TRP A 61 29.29 -9.79 10.42
CA TRP A 61 28.36 -8.77 10.93
C TRP A 61 28.50 -7.41 10.24
N ASN A 62 29.75 -6.97 10.02
CA ASN A 62 30.05 -5.67 9.39
C ASN A 62 29.83 -5.67 7.86
N GLN A 63 29.41 -6.79 7.27
CA GLN A 63 29.14 -6.94 5.84
C GLN A 63 27.72 -7.45 5.56
N THR A 64 26.93 -7.68 6.61
CA THR A 64 25.58 -8.23 6.50
C THR A 64 24.58 -7.24 7.04
N VAL A 65 23.67 -6.78 6.18
CA VAL A 65 22.45 -6.09 6.60
C VAL A 65 21.45 -7.12 7.10
N THR A 66 20.86 -6.88 8.27
CA THR A 66 19.83 -7.72 8.87
C THR A 66 18.55 -6.91 9.06
N LEU A 67 17.44 -7.44 8.56
CA LEU A 67 16.09 -6.93 8.81
C LEU A 67 15.31 -7.99 9.60
N PHE A 68 14.64 -7.59 10.68
CA PHE A 68 13.73 -8.43 11.44
C PHE A 68 12.36 -7.76 11.49
N TYR A 69 11.35 -8.45 10.96
CA TYR A 69 9.96 -8.00 10.86
C TYR A 69 9.01 -9.20 10.72
N THR A 70 7.70 -8.95 10.69
CA THR A 70 6.62 -9.94 10.50
C THR A 70 5.71 -9.48 9.36
N ASP A 71 4.90 -10.36 8.80
CA ASP A 71 3.97 -10.04 7.70
C ASP A 71 2.63 -9.44 8.19
N HIS A 72 2.29 -9.71 9.45
CA HIS A 72 1.19 -9.10 10.19
C HIS A 72 1.29 -9.44 11.69
N GLY A 73 0.43 -8.81 12.49
CA GLY A 73 0.20 -9.09 13.91
C GLY A 73 -0.92 -10.09 14.18
N GLU A 74 -1.43 -10.09 15.40
CA GLU A 74 -2.37 -11.11 15.89
C GLU A 74 -3.33 -10.44 16.88
N PHE A 75 -4.62 -10.81 16.86
CA PHE A 75 -5.55 -10.27 17.84
C PHE A 75 -5.17 -10.69 19.27
N LEU A 76 -4.69 -11.92 19.47
CA LEU A 76 -4.14 -12.41 20.75
C LEU A 76 -5.03 -12.19 21.99
N GLY A 77 -6.35 -12.19 21.81
CA GLY A 77 -7.32 -11.90 22.87
C GLY A 77 -7.76 -10.43 22.97
N ASP A 78 -7.10 -9.51 22.28
CA ASP A 78 -7.63 -8.17 22.06
C ASP A 78 -8.98 -8.28 21.36
N SER A 79 -9.93 -7.45 21.77
CA SER A 79 -11.31 -7.56 21.30
C SER A 79 -11.91 -8.96 21.51
N HIS A 80 -11.38 -9.78 22.42
CA HIS A 80 -11.76 -11.20 22.59
C HIS A 80 -11.71 -12.00 21.28
N MET A 81 -10.73 -11.68 20.44
CA MET A 81 -10.51 -12.29 19.14
C MET A 81 -9.20 -13.09 19.12
N ILE A 82 -9.07 -13.99 18.16
CA ILE A 82 -7.84 -14.69 17.79
C ILE A 82 -7.67 -14.58 16.28
N GLU A 83 -6.50 -14.96 15.78
CA GLU A 83 -6.11 -14.94 14.38
C GLU A 83 -6.01 -13.51 13.81
N LYS A 84 -6.00 -13.44 12.49
CA LYS A 84 -6.24 -12.24 11.68
C LYS A 84 -7.51 -12.39 10.85
N TRP A 85 -8.06 -11.27 10.39
CA TRP A 85 -9.21 -11.26 9.47
C TRP A 85 -8.84 -10.59 8.14
N PRO A 86 -9.32 -11.06 6.97
CA PRO A 86 -8.92 -10.50 5.67
C PRO A 86 -9.15 -9.00 5.52
N SER A 87 -10.25 -8.47 6.06
CA SER A 87 -10.57 -7.03 6.11
C SER A 87 -10.25 -6.37 7.46
N GLY A 88 -9.46 -7.07 8.29
CA GLY A 88 -9.01 -6.61 9.59
C GLY A 88 -7.78 -5.73 9.46
N VAL A 89 -7.95 -4.43 9.67
CA VAL A 89 -6.90 -3.41 9.53
C VAL A 89 -6.66 -2.65 10.83
N SER A 90 -6.95 -3.26 11.98
CA SER A 90 -6.74 -2.69 13.32
C SER A 90 -5.26 -2.66 13.70
N GLY A 91 -4.88 -1.74 14.59
CA GLY A 91 -3.48 -1.52 14.95
C GLY A 91 -2.73 -2.77 15.41
N ASN A 92 -3.37 -3.69 16.13
CA ASN A 92 -2.75 -4.95 16.57
C ASN A 92 -2.46 -5.96 15.46
N LEU A 93 -3.08 -5.83 14.29
CA LEU A 93 -2.79 -6.67 13.13
C LEU A 93 -1.75 -6.05 12.20
N ILE A 94 -1.54 -4.73 12.22
CA ILE A 94 -0.75 -4.04 11.19
C ILE A 94 0.42 -3.22 11.75
N HIS A 95 0.51 -3.05 13.07
CA HIS A 95 1.65 -2.38 13.71
C HIS A 95 2.72 -3.42 14.05
N GLU A 96 3.64 -3.57 13.11
CA GLU A 96 4.63 -4.65 13.10
C GLU A 96 5.99 -4.17 13.63
N PRO A 97 6.79 -5.04 14.27
CA PRO A 97 8.18 -4.73 14.56
C PRO A 97 8.97 -4.60 13.25
N LEU A 98 9.84 -3.59 13.17
CA LEU A 98 10.88 -3.50 12.15
C LEU A 98 12.20 -3.11 12.83
N ILE A 99 13.15 -4.04 12.84
CA ILE A 99 14.50 -3.81 13.35
C ILE A 99 15.49 -3.99 12.20
N ILE A 100 16.33 -2.97 11.96
CA ILE A 100 17.34 -2.98 10.91
C ILE A 100 18.71 -2.80 11.57
N GLY A 101 19.69 -3.65 11.24
CA GLY A 101 21.04 -3.56 11.81
C GLY A 101 22.10 -4.31 11.02
N GLY A 102 23.35 -4.23 11.50
CA GLY A 102 24.51 -4.82 10.83
C GLY A 102 25.10 -3.89 9.76
N ALA A 103 26.15 -4.35 9.06
CA ALA A 103 26.81 -3.63 7.97
C ALA A 103 27.26 -2.18 8.30
N GLY A 104 27.56 -1.87 9.58
CA GLY A 104 27.94 -0.52 10.02
C GLY A 104 26.77 0.49 10.02
N LEU A 105 25.53 0.02 9.95
CA LEU A 105 24.35 0.85 10.15
C LEU A 105 24.30 1.42 11.57
N PRO A 106 23.62 2.55 11.78
CA PRO A 106 23.50 3.16 13.11
C PRO A 106 22.90 2.21 14.15
N GLU A 107 23.45 2.25 15.36
CA GLU A 107 23.02 1.43 16.49
C GLU A 107 22.28 2.27 17.54
N ASN A 108 21.37 1.64 18.29
CA ASN A 108 20.62 2.26 19.39
C ASN A 108 19.81 3.49 18.98
N VAL A 109 19.21 3.44 17.79
CA VAL A 109 18.36 4.51 17.24
C VAL A 109 16.91 4.03 17.18
N VAL A 110 15.99 4.89 17.61
CA VAL A 110 14.54 4.70 17.44
C VAL A 110 14.06 5.72 16.40
N TYR A 111 13.27 5.25 15.44
CA TYR A 111 12.70 6.06 14.37
C TYR A 111 11.17 6.02 14.48
N GLU A 112 10.55 7.18 14.68
CA GLU A 112 9.11 7.29 15.03
C GLU A 112 8.23 7.84 13.88
N GLU A 113 8.78 8.02 12.69
CA GLU A 113 7.95 8.37 11.52
C GLU A 113 7.25 7.14 10.94
N MET A 114 6.21 7.37 10.14
CA MET A 114 5.48 6.27 9.48
C MET A 114 6.38 5.57 8.46
N ALA A 115 6.33 4.24 8.45
CA ALA A 115 6.93 3.37 7.44
C ALA A 115 5.92 2.28 7.05
N GLU A 116 6.10 1.70 5.87
CA GLU A 116 5.28 0.59 5.38
C GLU A 116 6.14 -0.61 5.00
N MET A 117 5.56 -1.81 5.02
CA MET A 117 6.26 -3.02 4.56
C MET A 117 6.74 -2.92 3.10
N ILE A 118 6.04 -2.14 2.24
CA ILE A 118 6.48 -1.91 0.86
C ILE A 118 7.78 -1.08 0.75
N ASP A 119 8.18 -0.39 1.82
CA ASP A 119 9.42 0.38 1.88
C ASP A 119 10.65 -0.53 2.03
N LEU A 120 10.46 -1.79 2.46
CA LEU A 120 11.56 -2.74 2.69
C LEU A 120 12.30 -3.09 1.38
N VAL A 121 11.57 -3.23 0.28
CA VAL A 121 12.17 -3.62 -1.00
C VAL A 121 13.11 -2.55 -1.56
N PRO A 122 12.71 -1.28 -1.74
CA PRO A 122 13.65 -0.24 -2.18
C PRO A 122 14.78 -0.02 -1.18
N THR A 123 14.53 -0.19 0.12
CA THR A 123 15.58 -0.14 1.15
C THR A 123 16.65 -1.21 0.91
N LEU A 124 16.25 -2.46 0.66
CA LEU A 124 17.16 -3.57 0.40
C LEU A 124 17.92 -3.39 -0.93
N LEU A 125 17.24 -2.92 -1.99
CA LEU A 125 17.89 -2.64 -3.26
C LEU A 125 18.95 -1.55 -3.12
N GLN A 126 18.64 -0.44 -2.45
CA GLN A 126 19.59 0.63 -2.21
C GLN A 126 20.78 0.20 -1.34
N LEU A 127 20.54 -0.55 -0.26
CA LEU A 127 21.61 -1.09 0.59
C LEU A 127 22.48 -2.12 -0.15
N GLY A 128 21.88 -2.90 -1.05
CA GLY A 128 22.56 -3.85 -1.91
C GLY A 128 23.24 -3.24 -3.13
N THR A 129 23.15 -1.91 -3.33
CA THR A 129 23.62 -1.21 -4.54
C THR A 129 23.04 -1.78 -5.85
N VAL A 130 21.82 -2.31 -5.77
CA VAL A 130 21.07 -2.85 -6.91
C VAL A 130 20.10 -1.77 -7.40
N ASN A 131 20.07 -1.55 -8.72
CA ASN A 131 19.14 -0.60 -9.32
C ASN A 131 17.69 -1.11 -9.25
N GLU A 132 16.76 -0.19 -9.03
CA GLU A 132 15.33 -0.42 -9.21
C GLU A 132 15.03 -0.51 -10.71
N THR A 133 14.40 -1.61 -11.15
CA THR A 133 14.08 -1.87 -12.56
C THR A 133 12.58 -1.96 -12.83
N TYR A 134 11.77 -1.71 -11.81
CA TYR A 134 10.32 -1.76 -11.88
C TYR A 134 9.73 -0.65 -11.03
N ALA A 135 8.50 -0.25 -11.34
CA ALA A 135 7.79 0.76 -10.57
C ALA A 135 7.20 0.16 -9.29
N HIS A 136 7.37 0.87 -8.18
CA HIS A 136 6.76 0.56 -6.89
C HIS A 136 6.46 1.84 -6.12
N TYR A 137 5.65 1.72 -5.08
CA TYR A 137 5.24 2.85 -4.21
C TYR A 137 5.97 2.88 -2.87
N GLY A 138 6.87 1.92 -2.64
CA GLY A 138 7.79 1.95 -1.51
C GLY A 138 8.76 3.11 -1.62
N LYS A 139 9.12 3.69 -0.47
CA LYS A 139 10.19 4.68 -0.33
C LYS A 139 11.31 4.04 0.48
N SER A 140 12.54 4.15 0.01
CA SER A 140 13.68 3.61 0.77
C SER A 140 13.88 4.32 2.11
N LEU A 141 14.16 3.56 3.16
CA LEU A 141 14.46 4.03 4.51
C LEU A 141 15.94 4.42 4.71
N VAL A 142 16.81 4.22 3.71
CA VAL A 142 18.27 4.42 3.86
C VAL A 142 18.61 5.85 4.32
N ASP A 143 17.99 6.87 3.72
CA ASP A 143 18.24 8.26 4.10
C ASP A 143 17.75 8.56 5.53
N ALA A 144 16.61 7.99 5.91
CA ALA A 144 16.06 8.09 7.26
C ALA A 144 16.98 7.41 8.29
N LEU A 145 17.47 6.20 8.00
CA LEU A 145 18.43 5.48 8.86
C LEU A 145 19.69 6.32 9.08
N HIS A 146 20.29 6.84 8.01
CA HIS A 146 21.49 7.66 8.10
C HIS A 146 21.25 8.99 8.83
N ALA A 147 20.11 9.63 8.62
CA ALA A 147 19.74 10.84 9.36
C ALA A 147 19.61 10.55 10.85
N ALA A 148 18.90 9.47 11.20
CA ALA A 148 18.63 9.07 12.57
C ALA A 148 19.93 8.70 13.30
N GLY A 149 20.88 8.04 12.63
CA GLY A 149 22.23 7.80 13.17
C GLY A 149 23.07 9.05 13.45
N ARG A 150 22.69 10.21 12.91
CA ARG A 150 23.30 11.51 13.20
C ARG A 150 22.47 12.34 14.18
N GLY A 151 21.48 11.73 14.85
CA GLY A 151 20.56 12.41 15.76
C GLY A 151 19.61 13.38 15.04
N LYS A 152 19.33 13.16 13.75
CA LYS A 152 18.39 13.97 12.96
C LYS A 152 17.17 13.13 12.61
N VAL A 153 15.99 13.74 12.61
CA VAL A 153 14.77 13.11 12.10
C VAL A 153 14.53 13.61 10.69
N LEU A 154 14.55 12.70 9.73
CA LEU A 154 14.11 12.97 8.36
C LEU A 154 12.67 12.44 8.21
N PRO A 155 11.68 13.28 7.85
CA PRO A 155 10.35 12.81 7.51
C PRO A 155 10.41 11.81 6.36
N HIS A 156 9.66 10.71 6.46
CA HIS A 156 9.61 9.66 5.43
C HIS A 156 8.25 9.60 4.76
N ARG A 157 7.21 9.38 5.59
CA ARG A 157 5.81 9.35 5.16
C ARG A 157 4.95 10.09 6.16
N ASP A 158 4.04 10.90 5.64
CA ASP A 158 3.01 11.55 6.46
C ASP A 158 1.91 10.57 6.87
N MET A 159 1.77 9.46 6.15
CA MET A 159 0.70 8.48 6.32
C MET A 159 1.16 7.07 5.92
N ALA A 160 0.71 6.08 6.68
CA ALA A 160 0.77 4.66 6.36
C ALA A 160 -0.62 4.16 5.94
N TYR A 161 -0.65 3.26 4.96
CA TYR A 161 -1.82 2.70 4.31
C TYR A 161 -1.80 1.19 4.43
N THR A 162 -2.99 0.59 4.54
CA THR A 162 -3.17 -0.86 4.53
C THR A 162 -4.47 -1.19 3.83
N GLU A 163 -4.44 -2.14 2.91
CA GLU A 163 -5.63 -2.68 2.26
C GLU A 163 -5.90 -4.10 2.72
N GLY A 164 -7.16 -4.50 2.73
CA GLY A 164 -7.57 -5.87 3.00
C GLY A 164 -8.96 -6.15 2.44
N GLY A 165 -9.35 -7.42 2.45
CA GLY A 165 -10.66 -7.88 2.00
C GLY A 165 -10.81 -7.95 0.47
N PHE A 166 -12.04 -8.24 0.06
CA PHE A 166 -12.41 -8.67 -1.29
C PHE A 166 -13.68 -7.96 -1.77
N LEU A 167 -13.95 -8.02 -3.06
CA LEU A 167 -15.25 -7.63 -3.62
C LEU A 167 -16.26 -8.76 -3.42
N LEU A 168 -17.57 -8.43 -3.44
CA LEU A 168 -18.61 -9.47 -3.39
C LEU A 168 -18.53 -10.41 -4.59
N SER A 169 -18.06 -9.92 -5.74
CA SER A 169 -17.85 -10.72 -6.95
C SER A 169 -16.72 -11.73 -6.84
N ASP A 170 -15.83 -11.56 -5.86
CA ASP A 170 -14.65 -12.43 -5.69
C ASP A 170 -14.96 -13.68 -4.88
N GLU A 171 -16.19 -13.82 -4.35
CA GLU A 171 -16.64 -14.96 -3.53
C GLU A 171 -16.23 -16.34 -4.09
N PRO A 172 -16.37 -16.64 -5.39
CA PRO A 172 -15.99 -17.94 -5.94
C PRO A 172 -14.48 -18.22 -5.90
N LEU A 173 -13.65 -17.20 -5.70
CA LEU A 173 -12.19 -17.27 -5.65
C LEU A 173 -11.65 -17.29 -4.21
N LEU A 174 -12.53 -17.11 -3.21
CA LEU A 174 -12.11 -17.09 -1.82
C LEU A 174 -11.62 -18.47 -1.37
N GLU A 175 -10.73 -18.45 -0.38
CA GLU A 175 -10.07 -19.65 0.12
C GLU A 175 -11.07 -20.62 0.75
N GLN A 176 -11.02 -21.88 0.32
CA GLN A 176 -11.66 -23.00 1.00
C GLN A 176 -10.60 -23.74 1.82
N SER A 177 -10.76 -23.73 3.14
CA SER A 177 -9.78 -24.31 4.06
C SER A 177 -10.43 -25.42 4.90
N PRO A 178 -9.72 -26.54 5.15
CA PRO A 178 -10.18 -27.54 6.11
C PRO A 178 -9.97 -27.05 7.55
N PHE A 179 -10.41 -27.87 8.51
CA PHE A 179 -10.10 -27.67 9.93
C PHE A 179 -8.59 -27.42 10.14
N PRO A 180 -8.19 -26.42 10.97
CA PRO A 180 -9.02 -25.62 11.87
C PRO A 180 -9.57 -24.30 11.28
N TYR A 181 -9.39 -24.07 9.98
CA TYR A 181 -9.78 -22.82 9.30
C TYR A 181 -11.14 -22.90 8.60
N ASP A 182 -11.84 -24.03 8.74
CA ASP A 182 -13.13 -24.32 8.12
C ASP A 182 -14.23 -23.30 8.52
N ILE A 183 -14.29 -22.92 9.80
CA ILE A 183 -15.23 -21.89 10.27
C ILE A 183 -14.94 -20.54 9.60
N LYS A 184 -13.67 -20.11 9.62
CA LYS A 184 -13.24 -18.86 8.99
C LYS A 184 -13.59 -18.86 7.50
N ALA A 185 -13.17 -19.88 6.76
CA ALA A 185 -13.44 -20.00 5.32
C ALA A 185 -14.95 -19.98 5.03
N SER A 186 -15.75 -20.76 5.77
CA SER A 186 -17.21 -20.81 5.59
C SER A 186 -17.87 -19.44 5.78
N LEU A 187 -17.41 -18.63 6.75
CA LEU A 187 -17.96 -17.30 6.97
C LEU A 187 -17.70 -16.34 5.81
N GLN A 188 -16.56 -16.47 5.13
CA GLN A 188 -16.23 -15.65 3.96
C GLN A 188 -17.18 -15.96 2.79
N HIS A 189 -17.55 -17.23 2.62
CA HIS A 189 -18.49 -17.66 1.58
C HIS A 189 -19.97 -17.38 1.94
N ASN A 190 -20.33 -17.48 3.22
CA ASN A 190 -21.71 -17.26 3.66
C ASN A 190 -22.16 -15.79 3.54
N ASP A 191 -21.27 -14.85 3.84
CA ASP A 191 -21.48 -13.41 3.63
C ASP A 191 -20.14 -12.75 3.27
N ALA A 192 -19.87 -12.64 1.97
CA ALA A 192 -18.64 -12.03 1.46
C ALA A 192 -18.47 -10.55 1.89
N ALA A 193 -19.54 -9.87 2.33
CA ALA A 193 -19.42 -8.52 2.86
C ALA A 193 -18.63 -8.47 4.18
N PHE A 194 -18.54 -9.57 4.94
CA PHE A 194 -17.72 -9.64 6.16
C PHE A 194 -16.22 -9.55 5.87
N VAL A 195 -15.80 -10.02 4.71
CA VAL A 195 -14.44 -9.85 4.19
C VAL A 195 -14.40 -8.77 3.13
N GLY A 196 -15.34 -7.82 3.16
CA GLY A 196 -15.41 -6.73 2.21
C GLY A 196 -14.14 -5.88 2.18
N LYS A 197 -13.83 -5.34 1.00
CA LYS A 197 -12.66 -4.49 0.82
C LYS A 197 -12.64 -3.32 1.83
N ALA A 198 -11.50 -3.12 2.47
CA ALA A 198 -11.24 -2.07 3.44
C ALA A 198 -9.89 -1.39 3.16
N LEU A 199 -9.83 -0.08 3.42
CA LEU A 199 -8.63 0.74 3.35
C LEU A 199 -8.41 1.41 4.72
N GLY A 200 -7.35 1.01 5.41
CA GLY A 200 -6.87 1.64 6.64
C GLY A 200 -5.80 2.70 6.33
N MET A 201 -5.85 3.82 7.05
CA MET A 201 -4.95 4.96 6.90
C MET A 201 -4.57 5.49 8.27
N ARG A 202 -3.27 5.73 8.50
CA ARG A 202 -2.74 6.13 9.80
C ARG A 202 -1.65 7.19 9.69
N ASN A 203 -1.77 8.25 10.47
CA ASN A 203 -0.68 9.21 10.73
C ASN A 203 -0.50 9.38 12.25
N LYS A 204 0.31 10.32 12.72
CA LYS A 204 0.56 10.49 14.17
C LYS A 204 -0.68 10.88 14.98
N GLU A 205 -1.72 11.40 14.33
CA GLU A 205 -2.89 11.97 15.00
C GLU A 205 -4.16 11.13 14.84
N TRP A 206 -4.33 10.47 13.69
CA TRP A 206 -5.58 9.85 13.27
C TRP A 206 -5.36 8.46 12.68
N THR A 207 -6.30 7.58 12.98
CA THR A 207 -6.60 6.37 12.20
C THR A 207 -7.92 6.59 11.50
N TYR A 208 -7.99 6.31 10.20
CA TYR A 208 -9.22 6.25 9.42
C TYR A 208 -9.32 4.92 8.70
N VAL A 209 -10.50 4.32 8.69
CA VAL A 209 -10.78 3.09 7.94
C VAL A 209 -12.00 3.31 7.06
N TYR A 210 -11.80 3.24 5.75
CA TYR A 210 -12.90 3.18 4.79
C TYR A 210 -13.28 1.73 4.57
N ARG A 211 -14.58 1.42 4.68
CA ARG A 211 -15.12 0.07 4.42
C ARG A 211 -16.11 0.14 3.29
N LEU A 212 -15.95 -0.73 2.30
CA LEU A 212 -16.78 -0.66 1.09
C LEU A 212 -18.26 -0.98 1.33
N TYR A 213 -18.57 -1.85 2.31
CA TYR A 213 -19.93 -2.34 2.59
C TYR A 213 -20.39 -2.06 4.03
N GLU A 214 -19.63 -1.30 4.80
CA GLU A 214 -19.91 -0.98 6.20
C GLU A 214 -19.57 0.50 6.46
N PRO A 215 -20.11 1.13 7.51
CA PRO A 215 -19.69 2.46 7.92
C PRO A 215 -18.19 2.57 8.17
N ASP A 216 -17.65 3.76 7.86
CA ASP A 216 -16.27 4.13 8.15
C ASP A 216 -15.94 4.09 9.65
N GLU A 217 -14.66 4.06 9.94
CA GLU A 217 -14.12 4.19 11.29
C GLU A 217 -13.12 5.35 11.37
N LEU A 218 -13.13 6.08 12.49
CA LEU A 218 -12.22 7.21 12.75
C LEU A 218 -11.79 7.18 14.22
N TYR A 219 -10.49 7.14 14.49
CA TYR A 219 -9.95 7.09 15.85
C TYR A 219 -8.87 8.16 16.04
N SER A 220 -8.85 8.78 17.22
CA SER A 220 -7.83 9.77 17.61
C SER A 220 -6.63 9.06 18.24
N ARG A 221 -5.49 8.99 17.56
CA ARG A 221 -4.27 8.32 18.06
C ARG A 221 -3.58 9.05 19.20
N LEU A 222 -3.86 10.34 19.40
CA LEU A 222 -3.31 11.11 20.52
C LEU A 222 -3.91 10.70 21.87
N ASN A 223 -5.18 10.28 21.88
CA ASN A 223 -5.96 10.03 23.10
C ASN A 223 -6.53 8.61 23.18
N ASP A 224 -6.52 7.87 22.07
CA ASP A 224 -7.09 6.53 21.94
C ASP A 224 -6.18 5.68 21.06
N MET A 225 -4.99 5.36 21.58
CA MET A 225 -4.02 4.48 20.88
C MET A 225 -4.53 3.05 20.67
N GLN A 226 -5.57 2.64 21.41
CA GLN A 226 -6.16 1.30 21.32
C GLN A 226 -7.34 1.23 20.34
N GLU A 227 -7.70 2.34 19.68
CA GLU A 227 -8.76 2.40 18.67
C GLU A 227 -10.11 1.89 19.23
N LEU A 228 -10.48 2.32 20.43
CA LEU A 228 -11.68 1.88 21.14
C LEU A 228 -12.90 2.76 20.90
N HIS A 229 -12.69 4.02 20.51
CA HIS A 229 -13.73 5.03 20.39
C HIS A 229 -13.86 5.49 18.95
N ASN A 230 -14.77 4.87 18.19
CA ASN A 230 -15.02 5.25 16.80
C ASN A 230 -15.80 6.56 16.73
N LEU A 231 -15.12 7.61 16.26
CA LEU A 231 -15.59 8.99 16.13
C LEU A 231 -16.24 9.26 14.76
N ALA A 232 -16.31 8.29 13.86
CA ALA A 232 -16.74 8.52 12.47
C ALA A 232 -18.17 9.03 12.36
N ALA A 233 -19.06 8.64 13.28
CA ALA A 233 -20.45 9.08 13.31
C ALA A 233 -20.66 10.40 14.07
N GLU A 234 -19.64 10.89 14.79
CA GLU A 234 -19.76 12.05 15.65
C GLU A 234 -19.71 13.36 14.82
N PRO A 235 -20.74 14.23 14.91
CA PRO A 235 -20.81 15.44 14.09
C PRO A 235 -19.62 16.39 14.25
N GLU A 236 -19.02 16.44 15.43
CA GLU A 236 -17.84 17.26 15.73
C GLU A 236 -16.63 16.90 14.84
N TYR A 237 -16.48 15.62 14.50
CA TYR A 237 -15.36 15.10 13.72
C TYR A 237 -15.67 14.92 12.23
N ALA A 238 -16.83 15.38 11.76
CA ALA A 238 -17.23 15.25 10.35
C ALA A 238 -16.21 15.88 9.38
N HIS A 239 -15.58 16.99 9.79
CA HIS A 239 -14.54 17.66 9.00
C HIS A 239 -13.24 16.82 8.91
N VAL A 240 -12.85 16.14 9.98
CA VAL A 240 -11.70 15.22 9.99
C VAL A 240 -11.97 14.00 9.11
N ARG A 241 -13.17 13.41 9.24
CA ARG A 241 -13.60 12.28 8.39
C ARG A 241 -13.55 12.65 6.90
N ALA A 242 -14.08 13.81 6.54
CA ALA A 242 -14.06 14.29 5.15
C ALA A 242 -12.63 14.49 4.62
N MET A 243 -11.75 15.08 5.44
CA MET A 243 -10.33 15.26 5.10
C MET A 243 -9.60 13.92 4.90
N MET A 244 -9.82 12.95 5.79
CA MET A 244 -9.23 11.62 5.67
C MET A 244 -9.75 10.86 4.44
N HIS A 245 -11.05 10.98 4.15
CA HIS A 245 -11.65 10.40 2.95
C HIS A 245 -11.10 11.02 1.65
N GLU A 246 -10.86 12.34 1.60
CA GLU A 246 -10.19 12.97 0.45
C GLU A 246 -8.76 12.44 0.25
N LYS A 247 -8.01 12.26 1.34
CA LYS A 247 -6.68 11.65 1.29
C LYS A 247 -6.73 10.20 0.79
N ALA A 248 -7.75 9.44 1.19
CA ALA A 248 -7.97 8.07 0.75
C ALA A 248 -8.16 8.01 -0.77
N LEU A 249 -9.05 8.87 -1.29
CA LEU A 249 -9.32 8.97 -2.72
C LEU A 249 -8.08 9.38 -3.50
N ARG A 250 -7.33 10.38 -3.00
CA ARG A 250 -6.08 10.81 -3.64
C ARG A 250 -5.08 9.66 -3.75
N TRP A 251 -4.85 8.94 -2.65
CA TRP A 251 -3.94 7.80 -2.63
C TRP A 251 -4.39 6.72 -3.63
N LEU A 252 -5.68 6.37 -3.66
CA LEU A 252 -6.24 5.41 -4.62
C LEU A 252 -6.14 5.84 -6.10
N VAL A 253 -5.96 7.13 -6.38
CA VAL A 253 -5.71 7.65 -7.74
C VAL A 253 -4.22 7.64 -8.07
N GLU A 254 -3.35 7.85 -7.08
CA GLU A 254 -1.89 7.92 -7.24
C GLU A 254 -1.23 6.53 -7.31
N THR A 255 -1.81 5.49 -6.70
CA THR A 255 -1.22 4.14 -6.58
C THR A 255 -1.75 2.98 -7.45
N PRO A 256 -2.81 3.10 -8.27
CA PRO A 256 -3.41 1.91 -8.91
C PRO A 256 -2.70 1.50 -10.21
N MET A 257 -1.91 2.38 -10.83
CA MET A 257 -1.29 2.12 -12.13
C MET A 257 0.17 2.55 -12.16
N THR A 258 1.02 1.59 -12.54
CA THR A 258 2.42 1.85 -12.88
C THR A 258 2.61 1.79 -14.38
N ILE A 259 3.22 2.83 -14.96
CA ILE A 259 3.72 2.78 -16.34
C ILE A 259 5.07 2.06 -16.30
N PRO A 260 5.32 1.02 -17.12
CA PRO A 260 6.63 0.40 -17.22
C PRO A 260 7.72 1.43 -17.55
N TRP A 261 8.90 1.29 -16.93
CA TRP A 261 10.04 2.18 -17.16
C TRP A 261 10.69 1.98 -18.55
N TYR A 262 10.38 0.87 -19.21
CA TYR A 262 10.78 0.61 -20.58
C TYR A 262 9.61 0.93 -21.52
N LEU A 263 9.93 1.60 -22.63
CA LEU A 263 9.00 1.77 -23.72
C LEU A 263 8.74 0.41 -24.35
N ASP A 264 7.48 -0.02 -24.39
CA ASP A 264 7.09 -1.15 -25.20
C ASP A 264 7.27 -0.76 -26.68
N GLU A 265 8.18 -1.45 -27.38
CA GLU A 265 8.47 -1.24 -28.81
C GLU A 265 7.34 -1.75 -29.73
N ARG A 266 6.09 -1.77 -29.26
CA ARG A 266 4.88 -1.97 -30.07
C ARG A 266 4.62 -0.87 -31.11
N LYS A 267 5.56 0.04 -31.36
CA LYS A 267 5.49 0.94 -32.51
C LYS A 267 5.88 0.12 -33.74
N PRO A 268 4.97 -0.16 -34.69
CA PRO A 268 5.39 -0.69 -35.97
C PRO A 268 6.39 0.30 -36.57
N GLU A 269 7.40 -0.22 -37.27
CA GLU A 269 8.22 0.61 -38.13
C GLU A 269 7.29 1.21 -39.20
N VAL A 270 6.98 2.50 -39.05
CA VAL A 270 6.14 3.23 -40.01
C VAL A 270 7.06 3.77 -41.09
N ASP A 271 7.33 2.93 -42.08
CA ASP A 271 7.95 3.33 -43.34
C ASP A 271 6.84 3.65 -44.35
N LEU A 272 6.07 4.69 -44.04
CA LEU A 272 5.06 5.24 -44.95
C LEU A 272 5.55 6.59 -45.42
N GLU A 273 5.47 6.83 -46.73
CA GLU A 273 5.68 8.14 -47.30
C GLU A 273 4.80 9.17 -46.59
N SER A 274 5.41 10.29 -46.22
CA SER A 274 4.68 11.41 -45.65
C SER A 274 3.59 11.89 -46.63
N PRO A 275 2.50 12.50 -46.13
CA PRO A 275 1.51 13.12 -47.00
C PRO A 275 2.12 14.12 -48.02
N TYR A 276 3.29 14.69 -47.70
CA TYR A 276 4.04 15.57 -48.60
C TYR A 276 4.76 14.81 -49.72
N GLU A 277 5.43 13.69 -49.41
CA GLU A 277 6.07 12.84 -50.43
C GLU A 277 5.03 12.24 -51.37
N GLN A 278 3.91 11.75 -50.84
CA GLN A 278 2.78 11.30 -51.66
C GLN A 278 2.18 12.43 -52.51
N TYR A 279 2.20 13.67 -52.03
CA TYR A 279 1.77 14.84 -52.83
C TYR A 279 2.75 15.12 -53.97
N GLN A 280 4.06 15.10 -53.70
CA GLN A 280 5.09 15.31 -54.73
C GLN A 280 5.05 14.21 -55.80
N GLU A 281 4.90 12.93 -55.41
CA GLU A 281 4.75 11.83 -56.37
C GLU A 281 3.52 12.04 -57.28
N ARG A 282 2.38 12.46 -56.71
CA ARG A 282 1.18 12.79 -57.48
C ARG A 282 1.37 14.02 -58.36
N PHE A 283 2.15 15.01 -57.91
CA PHE A 283 2.46 16.21 -58.68
C PHE A 283 3.37 15.91 -59.86
N ASP A 284 4.43 15.11 -59.65
CA ASP A 284 5.39 14.71 -60.68
C ASP A 284 4.78 13.74 -61.71
N ASN A 285 3.86 12.87 -61.28
CA ASN A 285 3.08 12.00 -62.16
C ASN A 285 1.84 12.68 -62.76
N CYS A 286 1.52 13.91 -62.36
CA CYS A 286 0.55 14.73 -63.06
C CYS A 286 1.19 15.30 -64.31
N THR A 287 0.95 14.67 -65.46
CA THR A 287 0.92 15.41 -66.71
C THR A 287 -0.25 16.37 -66.64
N PHE A 288 -0.01 17.59 -66.14
CA PHE A 288 -0.96 18.67 -66.34
C PHE A 288 -1.16 18.81 -67.84
N ASP A 289 -2.31 18.35 -68.33
CA ASP A 289 -2.77 18.67 -69.67
C ASP A 289 -2.87 20.20 -69.76
N GLN A 290 -1.94 20.80 -70.50
CA GLN A 290 -1.91 22.25 -70.72
C GLN A 290 -3.16 22.75 -71.47
N SER A 291 -4.06 21.85 -71.88
CA SER A 291 -5.37 22.20 -72.42
C SER A 291 -6.41 22.62 -71.36
N TRP A 292 -6.14 22.44 -70.05
CA TRP A 292 -7.08 22.82 -68.99
C TRP A 292 -7.03 24.33 -68.66
N PRO A 293 -8.08 25.11 -68.94
CA PRO A 293 -8.08 26.58 -68.82
C PRO A 293 -8.44 27.08 -67.41
N GLY A 294 -8.03 26.35 -66.37
CA GLY A 294 -8.33 26.66 -64.96
C GLY A 294 -7.68 27.95 -64.48
N PRO A 295 -8.29 28.66 -63.50
CA PRO A 295 -7.96 30.05 -63.18
C PRO A 295 -6.51 30.18 -62.74
N GLY A 296 -5.78 31.13 -63.34
CA GLY A 296 -4.34 31.31 -63.19
C GLY A 296 -3.85 31.09 -61.76
N LEU A 297 -2.98 30.10 -61.58
CA LEU A 297 -2.28 29.90 -60.32
C LEU A 297 -1.45 31.16 -60.00
N PRO A 298 -1.42 31.62 -58.73
CA PRO A 298 -0.58 32.75 -58.36
C PRO A 298 0.87 32.43 -58.68
N THR A 299 1.58 33.36 -59.31
CA THR A 299 3.03 33.28 -59.44
C THR A 299 3.67 33.26 -58.04
N VAL A 300 4.89 32.74 -57.93
CA VAL A 300 5.63 32.52 -56.67
C VAL A 300 5.70 33.77 -55.78
N ASP A 301 5.55 34.97 -56.35
CA ASP A 301 5.47 36.24 -55.62
C ASP A 301 4.18 36.42 -54.78
N GLY A 302 3.09 35.71 -55.08
CA GLY A 302 1.80 35.82 -54.40
C GLY A 302 1.65 34.99 -53.11
N VAL A 303 2.65 34.18 -52.75
CA VAL A 303 2.64 33.38 -51.51
C VAL A 303 3.33 34.11 -50.35
N ALA A 304 4.15 35.14 -50.64
CA ALA A 304 4.82 35.93 -49.61
C ALA A 304 3.86 36.86 -48.84
N ASP A 305 2.75 37.28 -49.44
CA ASP A 305 1.78 38.21 -48.82
C ASP A 305 0.79 37.55 -47.84
N MET A 306 0.71 36.22 -47.77
CA MET A 306 -0.16 35.51 -46.82
C MET A 306 0.49 35.17 -45.48
N ALA A 307 1.79 35.44 -45.32
CA ALA A 307 2.51 35.23 -44.05
C ALA A 307 2.47 36.46 -43.11
N GLY A 308 1.79 37.54 -43.48
CA GLY A 308 1.74 38.81 -42.72
C GLY A 308 0.49 39.06 -41.87
N ALA A 309 -0.44 38.11 -41.76
CA ALA A 309 -1.77 38.37 -41.16
C ALA A 309 -2.15 37.38 -40.04
N THR A 310 -1.35 37.29 -38.97
CA THR A 310 -1.82 36.87 -37.64
C THR A 310 -1.12 37.69 -36.55
N GLY A 311 -1.42 38.98 -36.53
CA GLY A 311 -1.17 39.85 -35.39
C GLY A 311 -2.49 40.26 -34.73
N SER A 312 -2.83 39.61 -33.61
CA SER A 312 -3.58 40.13 -32.46
C SER A 312 -3.76 39.02 -31.43
#